data_AF-A0A1E5K3L2-F1
#
_entry.id   AF-A0A1E5K3L2-F1
#
_cell.length_a   1.000
_cell.length_b   1.000
_cell.length_c   1.000
_cell.angle_alpha   90.00
_cell.angle_beta   90.00
_cell.angle_gamma   90.00
#
_symmetry.space_group_name_H-M   'P 1'
#
loop_
_entity.id
_entity.type
_entity.pdbx_description
1 polymer ?
#
loop_
_entity_poly.entity_id
_entity_poly.type
_entity_poly.pdbx_seq_one_letter_code
_entity_poly.pdbx_strand_id
1 'polypeptide(L)'
;MMNQERKRMFYIDATALQNYLDIEVMTNTEFDFKRVDRLYGVDNHELNYDWIEKLGLGVVRTSYFNDYFIYNATYDNLINESTRIGLYYQLTHPEYDDKELDRWIFGDKDGINYLLELVGEHGLLVVSKLKEIYRQKKGNVIKFPIQKK
;
A
#
# COMPACT_ATOMS: atom_id res chain seq x y z
N MET A 1 -14.49 18.16 -16.33
CA MET A 1 -13.34 18.07 -17.27
C MET A 1 -12.07 17.96 -16.43
N MET A 2 -11.50 16.77 -16.30
CA MET A 2 -10.07 16.54 -16.01
C MET A 2 -9.80 15.05 -16.17
N ASN A 3 -9.71 14.64 -17.43
CA ASN A 3 -9.16 13.35 -17.82
C ASN A 3 -7.63 13.51 -17.74
N GLN A 4 -7.06 13.30 -16.56
CA GLN A 4 -5.62 13.14 -16.42
C GLN A 4 -5.37 11.65 -16.23
N GLU A 5 -4.43 11.11 -16.98
CA GLU A 5 -3.90 9.75 -16.81
C GLU A 5 -3.32 9.62 -15.38
N ARG A 6 -4.15 9.23 -14.41
CA ARG A 6 -3.77 9.13 -12.99
C ARG A 6 -3.12 7.77 -12.72
N LYS A 7 -1.83 7.69 -13.05
CA LYS A 7 -0.96 6.51 -12.79
C LYS A 7 -0.15 6.59 -11.48
N ARG A 8 -0.70 7.16 -10.39
CA ARG A 8 0.12 7.43 -9.18
C ARG A 8 -0.65 7.16 -7.89
N MET A 9 -0.02 6.40 -7.00
CA MET A 9 -0.38 6.36 -5.58
C MET A 9 -0.34 7.77 -5.01
N PHE A 10 -1.45 8.20 -4.41
CA PHE A 10 -1.55 9.44 -3.65
C PHE A 10 -2.19 9.14 -2.30
N TYR A 11 -1.89 9.98 -1.30
CA TYR A 11 -2.53 9.89 -0.01
C TYR A 11 -3.29 11.18 0.30
N ILE A 12 -4.35 11.05 1.07
CA ILE A 12 -5.09 12.13 1.68
C ILE A 12 -4.91 12.01 3.20
N ASP A 13 -4.72 13.15 3.87
CA ASP A 13 -4.72 13.19 5.34
C ASP A 13 -6.12 12.84 5.84
N ALA A 14 -6.21 11.82 6.70
CA ALA A 14 -7.50 11.34 7.21
C ALA A 14 -8.21 12.43 8.04
N THR A 15 -7.47 13.29 8.74
CA THR A 15 -8.04 14.38 9.54
C THR A 15 -8.71 15.44 8.67
N ALA A 16 -8.20 15.65 7.46
CA ALA A 16 -8.81 16.56 6.49
C ALA A 16 -10.20 16.10 6.03
N LEU A 17 -10.51 14.82 6.22
CA LEU A 17 -11.77 14.19 5.80
C LEU A 17 -12.76 13.98 6.96
N GLN A 18 -12.33 14.20 8.21
CA GLN A 18 -13.15 13.98 9.41
C GLN A 18 -14.47 14.77 9.41
N ASN A 19 -14.48 15.95 8.77
CA ASN A 19 -15.67 16.82 8.70
C ASN A 19 -16.58 16.53 7.48
N TYR A 20 -16.19 15.61 6.60
CA TYR A 20 -16.78 15.49 5.26
C TYR A 20 -17.41 14.14 4.95
N LEU A 21 -17.33 13.13 5.83
CA LEU A 21 -17.57 11.75 5.41
C LEU A 21 -18.54 10.93 6.26
N ASP A 22 -19.56 10.42 5.57
CA ASP A 22 -20.04 9.06 5.80
C ASP A 22 -18.97 8.09 5.27
N ILE A 23 -18.24 7.45 6.19
CA ILE A 23 -17.28 6.38 5.87
C ILE A 23 -17.97 5.03 6.01
N GLU A 24 -17.90 4.23 4.95
CA GLU A 24 -18.25 2.82 4.97
C GLU A 24 -16.95 2.00 5.04
N VAL A 25 -16.80 1.18 6.09
CA VAL A 25 -15.66 0.27 6.20
C VAL A 25 -15.97 -0.99 5.41
N MET A 26 -15.10 -1.33 4.45
CA MET A 26 -15.32 -2.41 3.48
C MET A 26 -14.61 -3.72 3.87
N THR A 27 -13.82 -3.70 4.94
CA THR A 27 -13.07 -4.83 5.48
C THR A 27 -13.51 -5.13 6.91
N ASN A 28 -13.22 -6.34 7.41
CA ASN A 28 -13.44 -6.69 8.82
C ASN A 28 -12.34 -6.10 9.71
N THR A 29 -12.15 -4.79 9.65
CA THR A 29 -11.15 -4.03 10.40
C THR A 29 -11.83 -2.84 11.06
N GLU A 30 -11.33 -2.41 12.23
CA GLU A 30 -11.80 -1.17 12.82
C GLU A 30 -11.27 0.03 12.00
N PHE A 31 -12.01 1.13 11.95
CA PHE A 31 -11.54 2.40 11.41
C PHE A 31 -11.75 3.52 12.44
N ASP A 32 -10.68 4.26 12.73
CA ASP A 32 -10.70 5.39 13.67
C ASP A 32 -9.89 6.57 13.11
N PHE A 33 -10.56 7.69 12.84
CA PHE A 33 -9.93 8.94 12.37
C PHE A 33 -8.85 9.50 13.29
N LYS A 34 -8.81 9.11 14.57
CA LYS A 34 -7.76 9.54 15.51
C LYS A 34 -6.49 8.70 15.41
N ARG A 35 -6.57 7.53 14.78
CA ARG A 35 -5.49 6.54 14.70
C ARG A 35 -5.03 6.30 13.28
N VAL A 36 -5.87 6.59 12.29
CA VAL A 36 -5.50 6.58 10.88
C VAL A 36 -4.94 7.94 10.52
N ASP A 37 -3.68 7.97 10.11
CA ASP A 37 -3.04 9.20 9.64
C ASP A 37 -3.38 9.50 8.18
N ARG A 38 -3.41 8.46 7.32
CA ARG A 38 -3.53 8.61 5.87
C ARG A 38 -4.47 7.61 5.23
N LEU A 39 -5.15 8.08 4.20
CA LEU A 39 -5.95 7.28 3.26
C LEU A 39 -5.25 7.26 1.90
N TYR A 40 -4.93 6.07 1.41
CA TYR A 40 -4.23 5.88 0.14
C TYR A 40 -5.23 5.57 -0.96
N GLY A 41 -5.33 6.45 -1.95
CA GLY A 41 -6.24 6.26 -3.09
C GLY A 41 -5.78 5.10 -3.96
N VAL A 42 -6.73 4.29 -4.44
CA VAL A 42 -6.49 3.16 -5.33
C VAL A 42 -7.26 3.41 -6.62
N ASP A 43 -6.64 4.15 -7.54
CA ASP A 43 -7.33 4.58 -8.77
C ASP A 43 -7.55 3.39 -9.72
N ASN A 44 -8.78 3.17 -10.21
CA ASN A 44 -9.15 2.23 -11.28
C ASN A 44 -8.68 0.76 -11.17
N HIS A 45 -8.40 0.26 -9.96
CA HIS A 45 -7.88 -1.10 -9.79
C HIS A 45 -8.79 -1.96 -8.92
N GLU A 46 -8.93 -3.23 -9.33
CA GLU A 46 -9.58 -4.26 -8.55
C GLU A 46 -8.78 -4.44 -7.25
N LEU A 47 -9.42 -4.17 -6.11
CA LEU A 47 -8.78 -4.31 -4.80
C LEU A 47 -8.44 -5.78 -4.55
N ASN A 48 -7.18 -6.04 -4.25
CA ASN A 48 -6.77 -7.38 -3.85
C ASN A 48 -6.94 -7.53 -2.33
N TYR A 49 -8.15 -7.91 -1.92
CA TYR A 49 -8.51 -8.08 -0.51
C TYR A 49 -7.63 -9.11 0.21
N ASP A 50 -7.14 -10.12 -0.51
CA ASP A 50 -6.23 -11.13 0.03
C ASP A 50 -4.89 -10.50 0.49
N TRP A 51 -4.32 -9.61 -0.32
CA TRP A 51 -3.12 -8.87 0.07
C TRP A 51 -3.38 -7.78 1.12
N ILE A 52 -4.55 -7.13 1.06
CA ILE A 52 -4.98 -6.16 2.09
C ILE A 52 -4.97 -6.83 3.47
N GLU A 53 -5.64 -7.98 3.59
CA GLU A 53 -5.70 -8.74 4.84
C GLU A 53 -4.31 -9.17 5.32
N LYS A 54 -3.54 -9.81 4.44
CA LYS A 54 -2.19 -10.33 4.78
C LYS A 54 -1.22 -9.26 5.25
N LEU A 55 -1.41 -8.02 4.77
CA LEU A 55 -0.55 -6.89 5.12
C LEU A 55 -1.09 -6.09 6.30
N GLY A 56 -2.21 -6.47 6.92
CA GLY A 56 -2.81 -5.72 8.04
C GLY A 56 -3.37 -4.35 7.60
N LEU A 57 -3.84 -4.26 6.36
CA LEU A 57 -4.46 -3.07 5.80
C LEU A 57 -5.98 -3.18 5.90
N GLY A 58 -6.66 -2.03 5.86
CA GLY A 58 -8.11 -1.95 5.75
C GLY A 58 -8.54 -1.14 4.53
N VAL A 59 -9.82 -1.24 4.18
CA VAL A 59 -10.42 -0.46 3.09
C VAL A 59 -11.62 0.31 3.61
N VAL A 60 -11.69 1.58 3.23
CA VAL A 60 -12.86 2.42 3.43
C VAL A 60 -13.36 2.95 2.09
N ARG A 61 -14.66 3.15 1.99
CA ARG A 61 -15.29 3.87 0.90
C ARG A 61 -15.84 5.18 1.42
N THR A 62 -15.68 6.21 0.61
CA THR A 62 -16.15 7.57 0.95
C THR A 62 -17.26 7.99 -0.01
N SER A 63 -18.35 8.54 0.51
CA SER A 63 -19.47 9.04 -0.31
C SER A 63 -19.10 10.28 -1.14
N TYR A 64 -18.14 11.08 -0.65
CA TYR A 64 -17.72 12.33 -1.28
C TYR A 64 -17.00 12.13 -2.63
N PHE A 65 -16.08 11.17 -2.70
CA PHE A 65 -15.36 10.84 -3.94
C PHE A 65 -15.95 9.66 -4.69
N ASN A 66 -16.84 8.89 -4.04
CA ASN A 66 -17.30 7.59 -4.51
C ASN A 66 -16.14 6.61 -4.82
N ASP A 67 -15.04 6.76 -4.10
CA ASP A 67 -13.80 6.01 -4.28
C ASP A 67 -13.44 5.19 -3.04
N TYR A 68 -12.64 4.16 -3.27
CA TYR A 68 -12.05 3.30 -2.25
C TYR A 68 -10.66 3.79 -1.85
N PHE A 69 -10.39 3.71 -0.56
CA PHE A 69 -9.11 4.07 0.02
C PHE A 69 -8.61 2.95 0.92
N ILE A 70 -7.30 2.71 0.88
CA ILE A 70 -6.60 1.79 1.77
C ILE A 70 -6.06 2.59 2.96
N TYR A 71 -6.11 2.00 4.15
CA TYR A 71 -5.50 2.56 5.36
C TYR A 71 -4.74 1.49 6.14
N ASN A 72 -3.87 1.95 7.05
CA ASN A 72 -3.15 1.07 7.97
C ASN A 72 -4.05 0.66 9.14
N ALA A 73 -4.51 -0.59 9.16
CA ALA A 73 -5.44 -1.07 10.18
C ALA A 73 -4.73 -1.56 11.46
N THR A 74 -3.39 -1.69 11.45
CA THR A 74 -2.61 -2.03 12.65
C THR A 74 -2.39 -0.84 13.58
N TYR A 75 -2.58 0.39 13.07
CA TYR A 75 -2.36 1.64 13.79
C TYR A 75 -0.95 1.77 14.39
N ASP A 76 0.04 1.20 13.70
CA ASP A 76 1.45 1.34 14.05
C ASP A 76 2.04 2.62 13.43
N ASN A 77 3.37 2.75 13.46
CA ASN A 77 4.04 3.98 13.06
C ASN A 77 4.04 4.19 11.53
N LEU A 78 4.28 5.43 11.10
CA LEU A 78 4.27 5.82 9.69
C LEU A 78 5.27 5.07 8.79
N ILE A 79 6.38 4.54 9.33
CA ILE A 79 7.36 3.76 8.55
C ILE A 79 6.75 2.40 8.22
N ASN A 80 6.14 1.74 9.19
CA ASN A 80 5.43 0.48 9.00
C ASN A 80 4.27 0.65 8.02
N GLU A 81 3.46 1.70 8.18
CA GLU A 81 2.39 2.06 7.24
C GLU A 81 2.93 2.21 5.82
N SER A 82 3.93 3.07 5.63
CA SER A 82 4.51 3.34 4.30
C SER A 82 5.06 2.06 3.67
N THR A 83 5.65 1.19 4.48
CA THR A 83 6.16 -0.11 4.03
C THR A 83 5.02 -1.04 3.61
N ARG A 84 3.96 -1.21 4.41
CA ARG A 84 2.81 -2.06 4.07
C ARG A 84 2.14 -1.61 2.77
N ILE A 85 1.99 -0.30 2.58
CA ILE A 85 1.44 0.26 1.36
C ILE A 85 2.37 -0.01 0.17
N GLY A 86 3.68 0.23 0.32
CA GLY A 86 4.67 -0.08 -0.73
C GLY A 86 4.66 -1.56 -1.12
N LEU A 87 4.60 -2.46 -0.13
CA LEU A 87 4.45 -3.91 -0.33
C LEU A 87 3.18 -4.23 -1.12
N TYR A 88 2.03 -3.68 -0.71
CA TYR A 88 0.75 -3.89 -1.40
C TYR A 88 0.85 -3.51 -2.87
N TYR A 89 1.37 -2.32 -3.18
CA TYR A 89 1.52 -1.84 -4.55
C TYR A 89 2.46 -2.71 -5.36
N GLN A 90 3.61 -3.10 -4.82
CA GLN A 90 4.56 -3.95 -5.54
C GLN A 90 3.98 -5.35 -5.81
N LEU A 91 3.21 -5.92 -4.88
CA LEU A 91 2.59 -7.24 -5.01
C LEU A 91 1.42 -7.25 -6.01
N THR A 92 0.63 -6.17 -6.04
CA THR A 92 -0.54 -6.05 -6.91
C THR A 92 -0.20 -5.54 -8.31
N HIS A 93 0.92 -4.82 -8.46
CA HIS A 93 1.41 -4.30 -9.73
C HIS A 93 2.84 -4.78 -9.99
N PRO A 94 3.01 -6.09 -10.22
CA PRO A 94 4.32 -6.70 -10.37
C PRO A 94 5.08 -6.18 -11.59
N GLU A 95 4.47 -5.48 -12.53
CA GLU A 95 5.12 -4.87 -13.69
C GLU A 95 5.98 -3.65 -13.36
N TYR A 96 5.69 -2.93 -12.28
CA TYR A 96 6.46 -1.72 -11.90
C TYR A 96 7.55 -2.06 -10.91
N ASP A 97 8.73 -1.49 -11.09
CA ASP A 97 9.92 -1.78 -10.26
C ASP A 97 10.16 -0.73 -9.17
N ASP A 98 9.86 -1.07 -7.91
CA ASP A 98 10.24 -0.28 -6.73
C ASP A 98 11.63 -0.67 -6.25
N LYS A 99 12.64 -0.02 -6.83
CA LYS A 99 14.06 -0.28 -6.50
C LYS A 99 14.46 0.10 -5.09
N GLU A 100 13.79 1.09 -4.50
CA GLU A 100 14.09 1.50 -3.13
C GLU A 100 13.57 0.44 -2.15
N LEU A 101 12.35 -0.07 -2.39
CA LEU A 101 11.79 -1.18 -1.63
C LEU A 101 12.62 -2.47 -1.80
N ASP A 102 13.04 -2.81 -3.03
CA ASP A 102 13.95 -3.95 -3.28
C ASP A 102 15.27 -3.80 -2.50
N ARG A 103 15.94 -2.65 -2.66
CA ARG A 103 17.20 -2.38 -1.99
C ARG A 103 17.07 -2.42 -0.48
N TRP A 104 15.98 -1.89 0.06
CA TRP A 104 15.79 -1.81 1.50
C TRP A 104 15.46 -3.17 2.12
N ILE A 105 14.62 -3.99 1.47
CA ILE A 105 14.28 -5.33 1.96
C ILE A 105 15.43 -6.32 1.74
N PHE A 106 16.03 -6.31 0.55
CA PHE A 106 16.97 -7.35 0.10
C PHE A 106 18.44 -6.92 0.07
N GLY A 107 18.74 -5.66 0.45
CA GLY A 107 20.10 -5.17 0.54
C GLY A 107 20.92 -5.84 1.64
N ASP A 108 20.27 -6.25 2.73
CA ASP A 108 20.89 -6.95 3.85
C ASP A 108 19.91 -7.90 4.57
N LYS A 109 20.38 -8.52 5.66
CA LYS A 109 19.58 -9.45 6.47
C LYS A 109 18.54 -8.74 7.35
N ASP A 110 18.83 -7.50 7.75
CA ASP A 110 17.99 -6.76 8.69
C ASP A 110 16.71 -6.30 8.00
N GLY A 111 16.77 -5.93 6.72
CA GLY A 111 15.58 -5.64 5.90
C GLY A 111 14.63 -6.83 5.78
N ILE A 112 15.16 -8.04 5.61
CA ILE A 112 14.34 -9.28 5.58
C ILE A 112 13.72 -9.53 6.95
N ASN A 113 14.51 -9.46 8.03
CA ASN A 113 14.02 -9.69 9.38
C ASN A 113 12.91 -8.69 9.75
N TYR A 114 13.12 -7.40 9.43
CA TYR A 114 12.13 -6.37 9.61
C TYR A 114 10.82 -6.70 8.89
N LEU A 115 10.88 -7.15 7.62
CA LEU A 115 9.67 -7.50 6.88
C LEU A 115 8.94 -8.70 7.49
N LEU A 116 9.68 -9.70 7.95
CA LEU A 116 9.11 -10.86 8.64
C LEU A 116 8.39 -10.44 9.93
N GLU A 117 8.96 -9.54 10.71
CA GLU A 117 8.35 -8.99 11.92
C GLU A 117 7.13 -8.10 11.61
N LEU A 118 7.24 -7.24 10.59
CA LEU A 118 6.18 -6.34 10.17
C LEU A 118 4.93 -7.11 9.73
N VAL A 119 5.11 -8.14 8.90
CA VAL A 119 4.00 -8.87 8.28
C VAL A 119 3.54 -10.05 9.16
N GLY A 120 4.39 -10.55 10.05
CA GLY A 120 4.06 -11.67 10.93
C GLY A 120 3.95 -12.99 10.17
N GLU A 121 2.85 -13.72 10.37
CA GLU A 121 2.68 -15.10 9.85
C GLU A 121 2.75 -15.20 8.32
N HIS A 122 2.41 -14.13 7.60
CA HIS A 122 2.48 -14.08 6.14
C HIS A 122 3.84 -13.59 5.61
N GLY A 123 4.79 -13.23 6.47
CA GLY A 123 6.06 -12.61 6.07
C GLY A 123 6.85 -13.46 5.06
N LEU A 124 6.96 -14.78 5.29
CA LEU A 124 7.67 -15.67 4.36
C LEU A 124 7.03 -15.72 2.97
N LEU A 125 5.69 -15.69 2.90
CA LEU A 125 4.94 -15.64 1.65
C LEU A 125 5.23 -14.33 0.90
N VAL A 126 5.17 -13.19 1.60
CA VAL A 126 5.46 -11.87 1.03
C VAL A 126 6.89 -11.82 0.49
N VAL A 127 7.89 -12.25 1.28
CA VAL A 127 9.29 -12.32 0.85
C VAL A 127 9.45 -13.16 -0.42
N SER A 128 8.81 -14.34 -0.46
CA SER A 128 8.89 -15.24 -1.60
C SER A 128 8.33 -14.59 -2.87
N LYS A 129 7.17 -13.94 -2.77
CA LYS A 129 6.52 -13.27 -3.90
C LYS A 129 7.30 -12.06 -4.39
N LEU A 130 7.85 -11.24 -3.51
CA LEU A 130 8.72 -10.13 -3.91
C LEU A 130 9.98 -10.62 -4.62
N LYS A 131 10.62 -11.69 -4.12
CA LYS A 131 11.78 -12.28 -4.80
C LYS A 131 11.44 -12.78 -6.20
N GLU A 132 10.27 -13.38 -6.38
CA GLU A 132 9.78 -13.80 -7.70
C GLU A 132 9.64 -12.60 -8.64
N ILE A 133 8.95 -11.54 -8.19
CA ILE A 133 8.74 -10.30 -8.92
C ILE A 133 10.07 -9.65 -9.34
N TYR A 134 10.99 -9.43 -8.40
CA TYR A 134 12.27 -8.77 -8.69
C TYR A 134 13.22 -9.64 -9.54
N ARG A 135 13.14 -10.97 -9.44
CA ARG A 135 13.88 -11.88 -10.33
C ARG A 135 13.39 -11.78 -11.76
N GLN A 136 12.07 -11.77 -11.98
CA GLN A 136 11.48 -11.66 -13.31
C GLN A 136 11.83 -10.32 -14.01
N LYS A 137 12.13 -9.28 -13.22
CA LYS A 137 12.50 -7.94 -13.72
C LYS A 137 13.95 -7.73 -14.11
N LYS A 138 14.88 -8.63 -13.77
CA LYS A 138 16.30 -8.47 -14.15
C LYS A 138 16.44 -8.44 -15.69
N GLY A 139 16.46 -7.23 -16.26
CA GLY A 139 16.60 -6.96 -17.70
C GLY A 139 15.39 -6.26 -18.36
N ASN A 140 14.20 -6.27 -17.73
CA ASN A 140 12.96 -5.71 -18.29
C ASN A 140 12.32 -4.77 -17.25
N VAL A 141 12.72 -3.49 -17.21
CA VAL A 141 12.32 -2.57 -16.13
C VAL A 141 11.45 -1.44 -16.66
N ILE A 142 10.19 -1.39 -16.21
CA ILE A 142 9.36 -0.17 -16.22
C ILE A 142 9.48 0.45 -14.82
N LYS A 143 10.06 1.65 -14.75
CA LYS A 143 10.22 2.37 -13.48
C LYS A 143 8.86 2.92 -13.02
N PHE A 144 8.61 2.90 -11.71
CA PHE A 144 7.54 3.71 -11.14
C PHE A 144 7.76 5.19 -11.50
N PRO A 145 6.73 5.93 -11.96
CA PRO A 145 6.87 7.34 -12.29
C PRO A 145 7.11 8.15 -11.01
N ILE A 146 8.35 8.62 -10.83
CA ILE A 146 8.74 9.53 -9.75
C ILE A 146 8.16 10.93 -10.06
N GLN A 147 7.51 11.57 -9.09
CA GLN A 147 7.09 12.97 -9.21
C GLN A 147 8.33 13.86 -9.44
N LYS A 148 8.34 14.64 -10.53
CA LYS A 148 9.09 15.90 -10.52
C LYS A 148 8.24 16.91 -9.74
N LYS A 149 8.85 17.50 -8.72
CA LYS A 149 8.32 18.63 -7.94
C LYS A 149 7.86 19.77 -8.85
#